data_AF-A0A6G7YLC3-F1
#
_entry.id   AF-A0A6G7YLC3-F1
#
_cell.length_a   1.000
_cell.length_b   1.000
_cell.length_c   1.000
_cell.angle_alpha   90.00
_cell.angle_beta   90.00
_cell.angle_gamma   90.00
#
_symmetry.space_group_name_H-M   'P 1'
#
loop_
_entity.id
_entity.type
_entity.pdbx_description
1 polymer ?
#
loop_
_entity_poly.entity_id
_entity_poly.type
_entity_poly.pdbx_seq_one_letter_code
_entity_poly.pdbx_strand_id
1 'polypeptide(L)'
;MAREGADLAAGLDARIAKKGCATSAFHPFWTFSRESAFDPLRTFDPEGKLSGMQPSKRLTLCVLAAALGGCSYSYSLRAVVINGRLAFVVDPSSGRSPDCVRGITVSLDDSGPNAVAEQGDDEGLVKNGGAYWWENKETGSCLNDFPVFYGAPLEGKPFDYGDEHSGYVRPKKLRVGVIYEVNAQSSGSGYGSGWFRITPQLTVESWPEDPTPVSPSS
;
A
#
# COMPACT_ATOMS: atom_id res chain seq x y z
N MET A 1 -22.62 -28.13 -41.79
CA MET A 1 -22.78 -26.69 -42.09
C MET A 1 -21.70 -25.95 -41.34
N ALA A 2 -20.67 -25.53 -42.07
CA ALA A 2 -19.54 -24.75 -41.57
C ALA A 2 -19.80 -23.26 -41.85
N ARG A 3 -19.57 -22.41 -40.85
CA ARG A 3 -19.31 -20.96 -40.94
C ARG A 3 -18.50 -20.62 -39.68
N GLU A 4 -17.17 -20.46 -39.76
CA GLU A 4 -16.44 -19.26 -40.17
C GLU A 4 -16.95 -17.97 -39.49
N GLY A 5 -16.08 -17.41 -38.64
CA GLY A 5 -16.28 -16.18 -37.88
C GLY A 5 -15.00 -15.83 -37.15
N ALA A 6 -13.97 -15.49 -37.94
CA ALA A 6 -12.71 -14.93 -37.49
C ALA A 6 -12.84 -13.43 -37.19
N ASP A 7 -11.85 -12.93 -36.44
CA ASP A 7 -11.37 -11.55 -36.40
C ASP A 7 -12.24 -10.46 -35.77
N LEU A 8 -11.84 -10.05 -34.56
CA LEU A 8 -11.74 -8.64 -34.17
C LEU A 8 -10.80 -8.51 -32.95
N ALA A 9 -9.51 -8.62 -33.23
CA ALA A 9 -8.44 -8.15 -32.35
C ALA A 9 -7.85 -6.86 -32.93
N ALA A 10 -8.21 -5.72 -32.35
CA ALA A 10 -7.56 -4.42 -32.52
C ALA A 10 -7.79 -3.69 -31.19
N GLY A 11 -6.79 -3.40 -30.38
CA GLY A 11 -5.65 -2.53 -30.68
C GLY A 11 -5.73 -1.36 -29.70
N LEU A 12 -5.35 -1.60 -28.44
CA LEU A 12 -5.27 -0.55 -27.42
C LEU A 12 -3.79 -0.26 -27.16
N ASP A 13 -3.25 0.66 -27.96
CA ASP A 13 -1.89 1.18 -27.83
C ASP A 13 -1.91 2.29 -26.76
N ALA A 14 -1.83 1.91 -25.49
CA ALA A 14 -1.75 2.84 -24.36
C ALA A 14 -0.29 3.17 -24.05
N ARG A 15 0.31 4.07 -24.84
CA ARG A 15 1.57 4.72 -24.47
C ARG A 15 1.32 5.77 -23.39
N ILE A 16 1.30 5.33 -22.13
CA ILE A 16 1.34 6.22 -20.98
C ILE A 16 2.78 6.72 -20.81
N ALA A 17 2.97 8.02 -21.00
CA ALA A 17 4.22 8.70 -20.74
C ALA A 17 4.61 8.55 -19.26
N LYS A 18 5.61 7.70 -18.99
CA LYS A 18 6.26 7.57 -17.68
C LYS A 18 6.93 8.90 -17.31
N LYS A 19 6.24 9.76 -16.55
CA LYS A 19 6.92 10.83 -15.79
C LYS A 19 7.67 10.18 -14.64
N GLY A 20 8.92 9.83 -14.89
CA GLY A 20 9.82 9.28 -13.87
C GLY A 20 10.02 10.29 -12.74
N CYS A 21 9.63 9.92 -11.52
CA CYS A 21 10.26 10.48 -10.34
C CYS A 21 11.70 9.98 -10.33
N ALA A 22 12.66 10.90 -10.28
CA ALA A 22 14.07 10.57 -10.15
C ALA A 22 14.28 9.77 -8.85
N THR A 23 14.60 8.49 -8.98
CA THR A 23 14.99 7.61 -7.88
C THR A 23 16.36 8.06 -7.37
N SER A 24 16.39 8.75 -6.23
CA SER A 24 17.63 8.93 -5.47
C SER A 24 17.95 7.62 -4.76
N ALA A 25 19.02 6.95 -5.16
CA ALA A 25 19.55 5.80 -4.46
C ALA A 25 19.98 6.21 -3.05
N PHE A 26 19.34 5.67 -2.02
CA PHE A 26 19.77 5.80 -0.63
C PHE A 26 19.89 4.40 -0.02
N HIS A 27 21.11 4.09 0.38
CA HIS A 27 21.53 2.95 1.19
C HIS A 27 22.47 3.49 2.28
N PRO A 28 22.64 2.78 3.40
CA PRO A 28 21.99 3.11 4.65
C PRO A 28 23.03 3.56 5.70
N PHE A 29 22.61 4.16 6.81
CA PHE A 29 23.25 3.99 8.13
C PHE A 29 22.50 4.83 9.16
N TRP A 30 21.74 4.19 10.04
CA TRP A 30 21.47 4.75 11.37
C TRP A 30 21.72 3.63 12.38
N THR A 31 22.97 3.55 12.83
CA THR A 31 23.31 2.95 14.12
C THR A 31 22.81 3.91 15.20
N PHE A 32 21.79 3.51 15.96
CA PHE A 32 21.31 4.27 17.10
C PHE A 32 22.32 4.10 18.25
N SER A 33 23.21 5.08 18.41
CA SER A 33 24.16 5.13 19.52
C SER A 33 23.46 5.68 20.76
N ARG A 34 23.54 4.88 21.82
CA ARG A 34 23.15 5.16 23.21
C ARG A 34 24.11 6.22 23.81
N GLU A 35 23.64 6.88 24.88
CA GLU A 35 24.31 7.92 25.71
C GLU A 35 24.17 9.35 25.16
N SER A 36 23.59 10.31 25.90
CA SER A 36 24.23 10.85 27.09
C SER A 36 23.30 11.78 27.90
N ALA A 37 23.72 11.98 29.15
CA ALA A 37 23.08 12.67 30.26
C ALA A 37 22.63 14.12 29.97
N PHE A 38 21.56 14.50 30.67
CA PHE A 38 21.12 15.87 30.89
C PHE A 38 22.18 16.63 31.70
N ASP A 39 22.79 17.65 31.10
CA ASP A 39 23.54 18.70 31.81
C ASP A 39 22.64 19.93 31.98
N PRO A 40 22.17 20.26 33.20
CA PRO A 40 21.58 21.55 33.47
C PRO A 40 22.68 22.48 33.95
N LEU A 41 22.99 23.54 33.18
CA LEU A 41 23.42 24.87 33.63
C LEU A 41 24.00 25.63 32.43
N ARG A 42 23.18 26.48 31.80
CA ARG A 42 23.68 27.59 30.98
C ARG A 42 23.31 28.91 31.65
N THR A 43 24.35 29.56 32.15
CA THR A 43 24.42 30.94 32.58
C THR A 43 24.10 31.89 31.42
N PHE A 44 23.27 32.89 31.73
CA PHE A 44 23.00 34.04 30.86
C PHE A 44 24.18 35.01 30.91
N ASP A 45 24.66 35.43 29.74
CA ASP A 45 25.58 36.56 29.58
C ASP A 45 24.77 37.80 29.15
N PRO A 46 24.79 38.91 29.92
CA PRO A 46 24.09 40.14 29.59
C PRO A 46 25.07 41.21 29.10
N GLU A 47 25.71 41.03 27.94
CA GLU A 47 26.44 42.14 27.30
C GLU A 47 26.12 42.25 25.81
N GLY A 48 25.46 43.36 25.49
CA GLY A 48 25.12 43.76 24.14
C GLY A 48 26.36 44.00 23.29
N LYS A 49 26.38 43.37 22.12
CA LYS A 49 27.13 43.85 20.97
C LYS A 49 26.34 43.54 19.69
N LEU A 50 25.74 44.60 19.14
CA LEU A 50 25.22 44.64 17.77
C LEU A 50 26.41 44.57 16.82
N SER A 51 26.70 43.37 16.30
CA SER A 51 27.74 43.16 15.30
C SER A 51 27.19 42.40 14.09
N GLY A 52 27.28 43.03 12.92
CA GLY A 52 27.49 42.36 11.65
C GLY A 52 26.29 41.63 11.06
N MET A 53 25.50 42.36 10.26
CA MET A 53 24.59 41.77 9.28
C MET A 53 25.41 41.02 8.22
N GLN A 54 25.64 39.73 8.43
CA GLN A 54 26.24 38.79 7.46
C GLN A 54 25.12 38.23 6.55
N PRO A 55 25.06 38.58 5.27
CA PRO A 55 24.03 38.09 4.36
C PRO A 55 24.46 36.76 3.72
N SER A 56 24.50 35.64 4.45
CA SER A 56 24.76 34.33 3.79
C SER A 56 24.48 33.09 4.64
N LYS A 57 23.45 33.07 5.50
CA LYS A 57 23.08 31.86 6.25
C LYS A 57 21.61 31.42 6.13
N ARG A 58 20.81 32.12 5.31
CA ARG A 58 19.39 31.75 5.09
C ARG A 58 19.16 30.82 3.90
N LEU A 59 20.12 30.66 3.00
CA LEU A 59 19.95 29.81 1.81
C LEU A 59 20.16 28.31 2.09
N THR A 60 20.90 27.94 3.13
CA THR A 60 21.21 26.53 3.44
C THR A 60 20.02 25.78 4.04
N LEU A 61 19.06 26.47 4.66
CA LEU A 61 17.93 25.81 5.32
C LEU A 61 16.87 25.27 4.35
N CYS A 62 16.69 25.90 3.18
CA CYS A 62 15.66 25.48 2.21
C CYS A 62 16.03 24.20 1.46
N VAL A 63 17.32 23.93 1.25
CA VAL A 63 17.78 22.72 0.52
C VAL A 63 17.56 21.45 1.36
N LEU A 64 17.68 21.55 2.69
CA LEU A 64 17.49 20.40 3.58
C LEU A 64 16.01 19.99 3.70
N ALA A 65 15.09 20.96 3.69
CA ALA A 65 13.65 20.69 3.73
C ALA A 65 13.14 20.00 2.45
N ALA A 66 13.75 20.29 1.30
CA ALA A 66 13.40 19.63 0.04
C ALA A 66 13.92 18.18 -0.06
N ALA A 67 14.99 17.83 0.65
CA ALA A 67 15.57 16.49 0.64
C ALA A 67 14.81 15.46 1.48
N LEU A 68 13.89 15.91 2.35
CA LEU A 68 13.09 15.03 3.24
C LEU A 68 11.68 14.74 2.70
N GLY A 69 11.32 15.28 1.53
CA GLY A 69 10.05 15.01 0.86
C GLY A 69 10.03 13.62 0.23
N GLY A 70 9.93 12.56 1.04
CA GLY A 70 9.61 11.22 0.54
C GLY A 70 8.29 11.27 -0.23
N CYS A 71 8.33 10.98 -1.53
CA CYS A 71 7.14 10.98 -2.37
C CYS A 71 6.34 9.68 -2.15
N SER A 72 5.62 9.59 -1.03
CA SER A 72 4.55 8.60 -0.92
C SER A 72 3.43 8.96 -1.88
N TYR A 73 2.71 7.95 -2.35
CA TYR A 73 1.55 8.15 -3.21
C TYR A 73 0.49 7.10 -2.89
N SER A 74 -0.77 7.49 -3.05
CA SER A 74 -1.89 6.57 -3.02
C SER A 74 -2.39 6.27 -4.43
N TYR A 75 -3.08 5.14 -4.58
CA TYR A 75 -3.81 4.79 -5.79
C TYR A 75 -5.07 3.99 -5.40
N SER A 76 -6.07 4.00 -6.28
CA SER A 76 -7.27 3.20 -6.06
C SER A 76 -7.11 1.82 -6.69
N LEU A 77 -7.61 0.80 -5.99
CA LEU A 77 -7.74 -0.56 -6.48
C LEU A 77 -9.19 -0.82 -6.86
N ARG A 78 -9.37 -1.70 -7.83
CA ARG A 78 -10.68 -2.24 -8.21
C ARG A 78 -10.63 -3.76 -8.20
N ALA A 79 -11.65 -4.37 -7.63
CA ALA A 79 -11.87 -5.80 -7.74
C ALA A 79 -12.63 -6.13 -9.03
N VAL A 80 -12.15 -7.12 -9.77
CA VAL A 80 -12.71 -7.58 -11.04
C VAL A 80 -12.72 -9.11 -11.11
N VAL A 81 -13.50 -9.67 -12.02
CA VAL A 81 -13.50 -11.11 -12.32
C VAL A 81 -12.80 -11.34 -13.65
N ILE A 82 -11.68 -12.08 -13.63
CA ILE A 82 -10.91 -12.46 -14.83
C ILE A 82 -10.92 -13.99 -14.90
N ASN A 83 -11.45 -14.56 -15.98
CA ASN A 83 -11.56 -16.01 -16.18
C ASN A 83 -12.22 -16.74 -15.00
N GLY A 84 -13.27 -16.16 -14.42
CA GLY A 84 -14.00 -16.73 -13.28
C GLY A 84 -13.27 -16.63 -11.92
N ARG A 85 -12.15 -15.90 -11.84
CA ARG A 85 -11.38 -15.70 -10.61
C ARG A 85 -11.40 -14.24 -10.19
N LEU A 86 -11.55 -13.99 -8.89
CA LEU A 86 -11.41 -12.66 -8.32
C LEU A 86 -9.97 -12.19 -8.46
N ALA A 87 -9.81 -10.98 -8.98
CA ALA A 87 -8.52 -10.31 -9.14
C ALA A 87 -8.63 -8.83 -8.76
N PHE A 88 -7.51 -8.27 -8.34
CA PHE A 88 -7.36 -6.86 -8.02
C PHE A 88 -6.51 -6.20 -9.11
N VAL A 89 -6.99 -5.07 -9.61
CA VAL A 89 -6.32 -4.24 -10.59
C VAL A 89 -6.22 -2.81 -10.07
N VAL A 90 -5.26 -2.04 -10.58
CA VAL A 90 -5.26 -0.59 -10.37
C VAL A 90 -6.45 0.01 -11.10
N ASP A 91 -7.20 0.88 -10.42
CA ASP A 91 -8.30 1.61 -11.04
C ASP A 91 -7.73 2.57 -12.11
N PRO A 92 -8.20 2.50 -13.38
CA PRO A 92 -7.75 3.41 -14.42
C PRO A 92 -8.04 4.89 -14.14
N SER A 93 -8.98 5.22 -13.23
CA SER A 93 -9.21 6.62 -12.81
C SER A 93 -8.21 7.11 -11.76
N SER A 94 -7.36 6.23 -11.22
CA SER A 94 -6.33 6.61 -10.26
C SER A 94 -5.30 7.56 -10.90
N GLY A 95 -4.92 8.62 -10.18
CA GLY A 95 -3.88 9.54 -10.64
C GLY A 95 -2.47 8.93 -10.70
N ARG A 96 -2.30 7.70 -10.19
CA ARG A 96 -1.07 6.91 -10.18
C ARG A 96 -1.37 5.48 -10.61
N SER A 97 -0.45 4.89 -11.36
CA SER A 97 -0.57 3.52 -11.88
C SER A 97 0.71 2.73 -11.61
N PRO A 98 0.89 2.15 -10.41
CA PRO A 98 1.97 1.21 -10.19
C PRO A 98 1.81 -0.01 -11.11
N ASP A 99 2.94 -0.61 -11.49
CA ASP A 99 2.99 -1.82 -12.32
C ASP A 99 3.02 -3.10 -11.49
N CYS A 100 3.49 -3.02 -10.24
CA CYS A 100 3.69 -4.18 -9.37
C CYS A 100 3.18 -3.99 -7.93
N VAL A 101 3.05 -5.11 -7.22
CA VAL A 101 2.68 -5.24 -5.81
C VAL A 101 3.75 -6.02 -5.05
N ARG A 102 3.91 -5.72 -3.77
CA ARG A 102 4.77 -6.45 -2.81
C ARG A 102 4.05 -6.82 -1.52
N GLY A 103 2.85 -6.28 -1.30
CA GLY A 103 2.04 -6.62 -0.14
C GLY A 103 0.58 -6.51 -0.47
N ILE A 104 -0.24 -7.42 0.04
CA ILE A 104 -1.67 -7.41 -0.14
C ILE A 104 -2.37 -7.85 1.13
N THR A 105 -3.43 -7.14 1.47
CA THR A 105 -4.32 -7.44 2.57
C THR A 105 -5.74 -7.38 2.05
N VAL A 106 -6.54 -8.40 2.37
CA VAL A 106 -8.00 -8.35 2.23
C VAL A 106 -8.58 -8.54 3.62
N SER A 107 -9.37 -7.58 4.07
CA SER A 107 -9.99 -7.55 5.39
C SER A 107 -11.49 -7.28 5.26
N LEU A 108 -12.22 -7.58 6.34
CA LEU A 108 -13.55 -7.00 6.52
C LEU A 108 -13.42 -5.49 6.67
N ASP A 109 -14.39 -4.77 6.11
CA ASP A 109 -14.58 -3.34 6.34
C ASP A 109 -15.15 -3.14 7.76
N ASP A 110 -16.47 -3.03 7.91
CA ASP A 110 -17.07 -2.87 9.25
C ASP A 110 -18.05 -3.99 9.66
N SER A 111 -18.71 -4.64 8.69
CA SER A 111 -19.81 -5.57 8.99
C SER A 111 -19.64 -6.91 8.28
N GLY A 112 -19.32 -7.93 9.07
CA GLY A 112 -19.25 -9.29 8.57
C GLY A 112 -18.85 -10.29 9.66
N PRO A 113 -19.09 -11.58 9.42
CA PRO A 113 -18.57 -12.63 10.29
C PRO A 113 -17.05 -12.69 10.15
N ASN A 114 -16.33 -12.59 11.27
CA ASN A 114 -14.89 -12.79 11.28
C ASN A 114 -14.51 -14.12 10.62
N ALA A 115 -13.36 -14.12 9.94
CA ALA A 115 -12.76 -15.36 9.46
C ALA A 115 -12.34 -16.23 10.66
N VAL A 116 -12.21 -17.54 10.40
CA VAL A 116 -11.66 -18.50 11.37
C VAL A 116 -10.18 -18.68 11.07
N ALA A 117 -9.33 -18.48 12.08
CA ALA A 117 -7.90 -18.71 11.95
C ALA A 117 -7.65 -20.22 11.74
N GLU A 118 -6.80 -20.54 10.77
CA GLU A 118 -6.35 -21.89 10.46
C GLU A 118 -4.89 -22.08 10.88
N GLN A 119 -4.43 -23.34 10.87
CA GLN A 119 -3.03 -23.63 11.14
C GLN A 119 -2.09 -22.90 10.15
N GLY A 120 -1.16 -22.14 10.73
CA GLY A 120 -0.18 -21.33 10.01
C GLY A 120 -0.59 -19.87 9.79
N ASP A 121 -1.81 -19.49 10.16
CA ASP A 121 -2.20 -18.09 10.16
C ASP A 121 -1.68 -17.36 11.39
N ASP A 122 -1.44 -16.06 11.23
CA ASP A 122 -1.36 -15.12 12.32
C ASP A 122 -2.76 -14.91 12.93
N GLU A 123 -2.98 -15.49 14.12
CA GLU A 123 -4.27 -15.40 14.80
C GLU A 123 -4.66 -13.96 15.15
N GLY A 124 -3.68 -13.07 15.41
CA GLY A 124 -3.91 -11.68 15.76
C GLY A 124 -4.51 -10.91 14.57
N LEU A 125 -3.94 -11.11 13.38
CA LEU A 125 -4.45 -10.51 12.15
C LEU A 125 -5.86 -11.00 11.80
N VAL A 126 -6.15 -12.30 12.01
CA VAL A 126 -7.48 -12.84 11.74
C VAL A 126 -8.52 -12.36 12.76
N LYS A 127 -8.23 -12.48 14.06
CA LYS A 127 -9.21 -12.22 15.12
C LYS A 127 -9.42 -10.73 15.39
N ASN A 128 -8.35 -9.93 15.37
CA ASN A 128 -8.39 -8.51 15.71
C ASN A 128 -8.42 -7.62 14.47
N GLY A 129 -7.73 -8.03 13.40
CA GLY A 129 -7.66 -7.26 12.15
C GLY A 129 -8.71 -7.64 11.10
N GLY A 130 -9.54 -8.67 11.35
CA GLY A 130 -10.55 -9.11 10.40
C GLY A 130 -9.97 -9.61 9.08
N ALA A 131 -8.71 -10.05 9.06
CA ALA A 131 -8.01 -10.44 7.84
C ALA A 131 -8.61 -11.71 7.23
N TYR A 132 -8.93 -11.64 5.94
CA TYR A 132 -9.32 -12.75 5.07
C TYR A 132 -8.18 -13.20 4.16
N TRP A 133 -7.16 -12.36 3.95
CA TRP A 133 -5.92 -12.73 3.26
C TRP A 133 -4.87 -11.68 3.63
N TRP A 134 -3.65 -12.11 3.96
CA TRP A 134 -2.56 -11.18 4.30
C TRP A 134 -1.24 -11.78 3.87
N GLU A 135 -0.52 -11.06 3.01
CA GLU A 135 0.82 -11.46 2.57
C GLU A 135 1.66 -10.21 2.27
N ASN A 136 2.87 -10.14 2.84
CA ASN A 136 3.81 -9.04 2.62
C ASN A 136 5.20 -9.57 2.25
N LYS A 137 5.87 -8.85 1.35
CA LYS A 137 7.23 -9.11 0.86
C LYS A 137 8.13 -7.92 1.12
N GLU A 138 9.44 -8.18 1.17
CA GLU A 138 10.47 -7.16 1.36
C GLU A 138 10.30 -5.97 0.39
N THR A 139 10.57 -4.75 0.88
CA THR A 139 10.38 -3.50 0.12
C THR A 139 11.14 -3.46 -1.20
N GLY A 140 12.29 -4.14 -1.29
CA GLY A 140 13.13 -4.19 -2.49
C GLY A 140 12.62 -5.12 -3.59
N SER A 141 11.68 -6.02 -3.30
CA SER A 141 11.19 -7.03 -4.24
C SER A 141 9.76 -6.73 -4.68
N CYS A 142 9.58 -5.82 -5.63
CA CYS A 142 8.30 -5.62 -6.30
C CYS A 142 8.24 -6.51 -7.54
N LEU A 143 8.00 -7.81 -7.31
CA LEU A 143 8.10 -8.87 -8.32
C LEU A 143 6.75 -9.33 -8.87
N ASN A 144 5.64 -8.83 -8.32
CA ASN A 144 4.30 -9.33 -8.63
C ASN A 144 3.55 -8.28 -9.44
N ASP A 145 3.28 -8.55 -10.71
CA ASP A 145 2.56 -7.61 -11.56
C ASP A 145 1.04 -7.64 -11.28
N PHE A 146 0.36 -6.55 -11.61
CA PHE A 146 -1.10 -6.56 -11.72
C PHE A 146 -1.55 -7.27 -13.02
N PRO A 147 -2.70 -7.99 -13.03
CA PRO A 147 -3.65 -8.19 -11.95
C PRO A 147 -3.17 -9.19 -10.88
N VAL A 148 -3.54 -8.94 -9.63
CA VAL A 148 -3.24 -9.83 -8.50
C VAL A 148 -4.46 -10.68 -8.19
N PHE A 149 -4.38 -12.00 -8.40
CA PHE A 149 -5.49 -12.90 -8.12
C PHE A 149 -5.65 -13.15 -6.62
N TYR A 150 -6.89 -13.15 -6.14
CA TYR A 150 -7.18 -13.42 -4.72
C TYR A 150 -6.60 -14.78 -4.30
N GLY A 151 -5.74 -14.76 -3.28
CA GLY A 151 -5.09 -15.95 -2.73
C GLY A 151 -3.93 -16.52 -3.56
N ALA A 152 -3.52 -15.85 -4.64
CA ALA A 152 -2.29 -16.23 -5.34
C ALA A 152 -1.07 -15.89 -4.47
N PRO A 153 -0.10 -16.81 -4.32
CA PRO A 153 1.10 -16.52 -3.54
C PRO A 153 1.88 -15.39 -4.21
N LEU A 154 2.44 -14.50 -3.39
CA LEU A 154 3.31 -13.43 -3.88
C LEU A 154 4.77 -13.96 -3.94
N GLU A 155 5.48 -13.61 -5.00
CA GLU A 155 6.91 -13.82 -5.18
C GLU A 155 7.73 -12.84 -4.34
N GLY A 156 8.94 -13.27 -3.97
CA GLY A 156 9.88 -12.49 -3.16
C GLY A 156 10.09 -13.05 -1.77
N LYS A 157 11.02 -12.45 -1.03
CA LYS A 157 11.28 -12.80 0.35
C LYS A 157 10.16 -12.26 1.23
N PRO A 158 9.64 -13.04 2.20
CA PRO A 158 8.71 -12.53 3.20
C PRO A 158 9.26 -11.27 3.86
N PHE A 159 8.39 -10.29 4.14
CA PHE A 159 8.81 -9.13 4.89
C PHE A 159 9.12 -9.54 6.34
N ASP A 160 10.26 -9.09 6.85
CA ASP A 160 10.71 -9.37 8.21
C ASP A 160 10.81 -8.06 8.99
N TYR A 161 10.10 -7.96 10.13
CA TYR A 161 10.22 -6.83 11.06
C TYR A 161 11.36 -7.06 12.08
N GLY A 162 12.34 -7.90 11.75
CA GLY A 162 13.51 -8.18 12.56
C GLY A 162 13.37 -9.52 13.27
N ASP A 163 12.88 -9.52 14.50
CA ASP A 163 12.65 -10.76 15.27
C ASP A 163 11.24 -11.35 15.04
N GLU A 164 10.37 -10.63 14.32
CA GLU A 164 8.98 -11.01 14.01
C GLU A 164 8.72 -10.99 12.50
N HIS A 165 8.20 -12.11 11.98
CA HIS A 165 7.74 -12.19 10.59
C HIS A 165 6.48 -11.31 10.42
N SER A 166 6.27 -10.74 9.22
CA SER A 166 5.20 -9.76 8.91
C SER A 166 3.74 -10.23 9.01
N GLY A 167 3.49 -11.32 9.73
CA GLY A 167 2.24 -12.05 9.73
C GLY A 167 1.95 -12.69 8.36
N TYR A 168 1.18 -13.77 8.38
CA TYR A 168 0.65 -14.40 7.18
C TYR A 168 -0.77 -14.87 7.48
N VAL A 169 -1.69 -14.67 6.55
CA VAL A 169 -3.04 -15.23 6.64
C VAL A 169 -3.37 -15.86 5.31
N ARG A 170 -3.59 -17.18 5.29
CA ARG A 170 -4.02 -17.91 4.10
C ARG A 170 -5.36 -17.33 3.59
N PRO A 171 -5.58 -17.21 2.27
CA PRO A 171 -6.86 -16.77 1.73
C PRO A 171 -8.04 -17.56 2.29
N LYS A 172 -9.04 -16.83 2.77
CA LYS A 172 -10.27 -17.34 3.35
C LYS A 172 -11.41 -17.33 2.35
N LYS A 173 -12.43 -18.13 2.61
CA LYS A 173 -13.63 -18.14 1.76
C LYS A 173 -14.39 -16.82 1.94
N LEU A 174 -14.43 -16.02 0.88
CA LEU A 174 -15.24 -14.81 0.81
C LEU A 174 -16.74 -15.16 0.79
N ARG A 175 -17.56 -14.25 1.32
CA ARG A 175 -19.01 -14.41 1.44
C ARG A 175 -19.72 -13.43 0.54
N VAL A 176 -20.82 -13.90 -0.05
CA VAL A 176 -21.75 -13.05 -0.81
C VAL A 176 -22.38 -12.02 0.12
N GLY A 177 -22.52 -10.78 -0.36
CA GLY A 177 -23.18 -9.68 0.33
C GLY A 177 -22.32 -8.96 1.37
N VAL A 178 -21.12 -9.45 1.67
CA VAL A 178 -20.18 -8.83 2.62
C VAL A 178 -19.26 -7.86 1.87
N ILE A 179 -19.02 -6.70 2.47
CA ILE A 179 -18.09 -5.70 1.96
C ILE A 179 -16.70 -6.01 2.52
N TYR A 180 -15.74 -6.08 1.62
CA TYR A 180 -14.33 -6.31 1.93
C TYR A 180 -13.53 -5.10 1.47
N GLU A 181 -12.50 -4.79 2.24
CA GLU A 181 -11.46 -3.85 1.84
C GLU A 181 -10.27 -4.65 1.30
N VAL A 182 -9.66 -4.17 0.22
CA VAL A 182 -8.36 -4.62 -0.26
C VAL A 182 -7.36 -3.47 -0.14
N ASN A 183 -6.25 -3.76 0.51
CA ASN A 183 -5.10 -2.86 0.61
C ASN A 183 -3.91 -3.50 -0.10
N ALA A 184 -3.10 -2.71 -0.79
CA ALA A 184 -1.89 -3.15 -1.46
C ALA A 184 -0.71 -2.22 -1.20
N GLN A 185 0.48 -2.79 -1.13
CA GLN A 185 1.75 -2.06 -1.09
C GLN A 185 2.48 -2.29 -2.42
N SER A 186 2.94 -1.21 -3.05
CA SER A 186 3.66 -1.25 -4.34
C SER A 186 5.12 -0.82 -4.19
N SER A 187 5.81 -0.69 -5.33
CA SER A 187 7.17 -0.16 -5.40
C SER A 187 7.26 1.26 -4.81
N GLY A 188 8.40 1.52 -4.15
CA GLY A 188 8.61 2.75 -3.40
C GLY A 188 7.69 2.85 -2.18
N SER A 189 7.02 3.99 -2.05
CA SER A 189 6.06 4.29 -0.97
C SER A 189 4.63 4.40 -1.50
N GLY A 190 4.27 3.50 -2.42
CA GLY A 190 2.94 3.43 -3.03
C GLY A 190 1.97 2.58 -2.21
N TYR A 191 0.78 3.12 -1.94
CA TYR A 191 -0.28 2.45 -1.17
C TYR A 191 -1.59 2.43 -1.96
N GLY A 192 -2.13 1.24 -2.19
CA GLY A 192 -3.38 1.03 -2.89
C GLY A 192 -4.49 0.66 -1.93
N SER A 193 -5.69 1.18 -2.12
CA SER A 193 -6.87 0.70 -1.40
C SER A 193 -8.11 0.66 -2.30
N GLY A 194 -9.08 -0.18 -1.94
CA GLY A 194 -10.37 -0.26 -2.61
C GLY A 194 -11.32 -1.19 -1.88
N TRP A 195 -12.61 -1.04 -2.13
CA TRP A 195 -13.66 -1.85 -1.52
C TRP A 195 -14.34 -2.69 -2.58
N PHE A 196 -14.86 -3.84 -2.17
CA PHE A 196 -15.62 -4.70 -3.05
C PHE A 196 -16.62 -5.58 -2.32
N ARG A 197 -17.62 -6.03 -3.08
CA ARG A 197 -18.65 -6.97 -2.62
C ARG A 197 -18.96 -7.98 -3.72
N ILE A 198 -19.07 -9.25 -3.33
CA ILE A 198 -19.57 -10.29 -4.21
C ILE A 198 -21.10 -10.30 -4.09
N THR A 199 -21.81 -10.09 -5.21
CA THR A 199 -23.28 -10.06 -5.25
C THR A 199 -23.88 -11.47 -5.23
N PRO A 200 -25.19 -11.62 -4.97
CA PRO A 200 -25.89 -12.90 -5.11
C PRO A 200 -25.81 -13.52 -6.51
N GLN A 201 -25.61 -12.69 -7.54
CA GLN A 201 -25.43 -13.11 -8.93
C GLN A 201 -23.98 -13.52 -9.23
N LEU A 202 -23.10 -13.59 -8.22
CA LEU A 202 -21.68 -13.88 -8.34
C LEU A 202 -20.93 -12.87 -9.22
N THR A 203 -21.44 -11.64 -9.30
CA THR A 203 -20.72 -10.50 -9.87
C THR A 203 -19.96 -9.77 -8.76
N VAL A 204 -19.00 -8.93 -9.16
CA VAL A 204 -18.23 -8.11 -8.21
C VAL A 204 -18.59 -6.66 -8.42
N GLU A 205 -19.07 -6.02 -7.36
CA GLU A 205 -19.17 -4.57 -7.24
C GLU A 205 -17.91 -4.05 -6.55
N SER A 206 -17.40 -2.90 -6.98
CA SER A 206 -16.17 -2.34 -6.43
C SER A 206 -16.22 -0.83 -6.40
N TRP A 207 -15.63 -0.25 -5.35
CA TRP A 207 -15.64 1.18 -5.06
C TRP A 207 -14.22 1.65 -4.71
N PRO A 208 -13.78 2.82 -5.20
CA PRO A 208 -12.48 3.39 -4.86
C PRO A 208 -12.44 3.99 -3.44
N GLU A 209 -13.61 4.19 -2.83
CA GLU A 209 -13.82 4.74 -1.49
C GLU A 209 -14.77 3.82 -0.71
N ASP A 210 -14.74 3.92 0.62
CA ASP A 210 -15.60 3.15 1.52
C ASP A 210 -17.09 3.39 1.20
N PRO A 211 -17.83 2.35 0.78
CA PRO A 211 -19.25 2.46 0.47
C PRO A 211 -20.15 2.41 1.73
N THR A 212 -19.60 2.15 2.91
CA THR A 212 -20.35 2.09 4.16
C THR A 212 -20.73 3.51 4.60
N PRO A 213 -22.02 3.78 4.88
CA PRO A 213 -22.42 5.10 5.34
C PRO A 213 -21.75 5.43 6.67
N VAL A 214 -21.05 6.56 6.74
CA VAL A 214 -20.60 7.12 8.02
C VAL A 214 -21.82 7.34 8.92
N SER A 215 -21.91 6.53 9.98
CA SER A 215 -22.95 6.71 10.98
C SER A 215 -22.83 8.14 11.55
N PRO A 216 -23.92 8.91 11.62
CA PRO A 216 -23.85 10.26 12.16
C PRO A 216 -23.32 10.18 13.60
N SER A 217 -22.20 10.86 13.86
CA SER A 217 -21.61 10.96 15.20
C SER A 217 -22.69 11.43 16.17
N SER A 218 -23.07 10.57 17.11
CA SER A 218 -24.09 10.84 18.13
C SER A 218 -23.53 11.71 19.25
#